data_AF-A0A820MGA9-F1
#
_entry.id   AF-A0A820MGA9-F1
#
_cell.length_a   1.000
_cell.length_b   1.000
_cell.length_c   1.000
_cell.angle_alpha   90.00
_cell.angle_beta   90.00
_cell.angle_gamma   90.00
#
_symmetry.space_group_name_H-M   'P 1'
#
loop_
_entity.id
_entity.type
_entity.pdbx_description
1 polymer ?
#
loop_
_entity_poly.entity_id
_entity_poly.type
_entity_poly.pdbx_seq_one_letter_code
_entity_poly.pdbx_strand_id
1 'polypeptide(L)'
;LISNNNTITFGSQVPRSCANWIFENYINYPTGDIAELDGLTLTECRQWCNLTVNCVGISYVFGYSPVECWIKETIDLADVYNDPDKLVYRCY
;
A
#
# COMPACT_ATOMS: atom_id res chain seq x y z
N LEU A 1 -14.23 -27.22 -18.46
CA LEU A 1 -12.94 -26.54 -18.23
C LEU A 1 -12.99 -25.22 -19.01
N ILE A 2 -13.45 -24.14 -18.39
CA ILE A 2 -13.40 -22.82 -19.01
C ILE A 2 -12.12 -22.18 -18.49
N SER A 3 -11.18 -21.91 -19.38
CA SER A 3 -10.00 -21.09 -19.10
C SER A 3 -10.41 -19.63 -19.18
N ASN A 4 -10.45 -18.94 -18.04
CA ASN A 4 -10.68 -17.49 -18.01
C ASN A 4 -9.32 -16.81 -18.23
N ASN A 5 -8.91 -16.70 -19.49
CA ASN A 5 -7.80 -15.83 -19.87
C ASN A 5 -8.26 -14.37 -19.79
N ASN A 6 -8.33 -13.83 -18.56
CA ASN A 6 -8.47 -12.39 -18.32
C ASN A 6 -7.13 -11.70 -18.52
N THR A 7 -6.71 -11.60 -19.77
CA THR A 7 -5.63 -10.69 -20.15
C THR A 7 -6.25 -9.31 -20.33
N ILE A 8 -6.25 -8.51 -19.26
CA ILE A 8 -6.68 -7.10 -19.32
C ILE A 8 -5.64 -6.34 -20.14
N THR A 9 -6.06 -5.84 -21.30
CA THR A 9 -5.25 -4.98 -22.16
C THR A 9 -5.11 -3.62 -21.50
N PHE A 10 -3.94 -3.31 -20.93
CA PHE A 10 -3.66 -1.99 -20.37
C PHE A 10 -3.33 -1.00 -21.50
N GLY A 11 -4.30 -0.15 -21.83
CA GLY A 11 -4.10 0.98 -22.73
C GLY A 11 -3.25 2.06 -22.07
N SER A 12 -2.04 2.25 -22.60
CA SER A 12 -1.24 3.50 -22.69
C SER A 12 -0.96 4.39 -21.46
N GLN A 13 -1.49 4.15 -20.27
CA GLN A 13 -0.96 4.69 -19.00
C GLN A 13 -1.29 3.70 -17.87
N VAL A 14 -0.42 2.71 -17.65
CA VAL A 14 -0.57 1.77 -16.53
C VAL A 14 -0.44 2.58 -15.22
N PRO A 15 -1.44 2.61 -14.32
CA PRO A 15 -1.17 2.87 -12.92
C PRO A 15 -0.07 1.89 -12.52
N ARG A 16 0.97 2.34 -11.80
CA ARG A 16 2.05 1.45 -11.34
C ARG A 16 1.42 0.22 -10.70
N SER A 17 1.40 -0.92 -11.40
CA SER A 17 0.99 -2.17 -10.79
C SER A 17 2.14 -2.56 -9.88
N CYS A 18 1.95 -2.44 -8.57
CA CYS A 18 2.93 -2.83 -7.56
C CYS A 18 3.03 -4.36 -7.55
N ALA A 19 3.71 -4.89 -8.56
CA ALA A 19 3.94 -6.32 -8.74
C ALA A 19 4.94 -6.83 -7.70
N ASN A 20 5.86 -5.96 -7.25
CA ASN A 20 6.82 -6.27 -6.20
C ASN A 20 6.64 -5.32 -5.02
N TRP A 21 6.92 -5.86 -3.83
CA TRP A 21 6.81 -5.15 -2.57
C TRP A 21 8.09 -5.30 -1.77
N ILE A 22 8.66 -4.17 -1.32
CA ILE A 22 9.69 -4.16 -0.29
C ILE A 22 8.99 -3.99 1.05
N PHE A 23 9.33 -4.85 2.01
CA PHE A 23 8.72 -4.91 3.32
C PHE A 23 9.64 -4.36 4.40
N GLU A 24 9.10 -3.48 5.24
CA GLU A 24 9.78 -2.93 6.40
C GLU A 24 8.89 -3.06 7.63
N ASN A 25 9.47 -3.63 8.69
CA ASN A 25 8.78 -3.81 9.96
C ASN A 25 9.05 -2.65 10.89
N TYR A 26 8.06 -2.38 11.72
CA TYR A 26 8.20 -1.60 12.94
C TYR A 26 8.61 -0.15 12.72
N ILE A 27 8.19 0.44 11.60
CA ILE A 27 8.59 1.76 11.17
C ILE A 27 7.38 2.57 10.71
N ASN A 28 7.32 3.83 11.15
CA ASN A 28 6.37 4.80 10.66
C ASN A 28 7.05 5.86 9.80
N TYR A 29 6.48 6.08 8.62
CA TYR A 29 6.74 7.23 7.76
C TYR A 29 5.51 8.15 7.89
N PRO A 30 5.53 9.19 8.74
CA PRO A 30 4.31 9.92 9.12
C PRO A 30 3.76 10.86 8.05
N THR A 31 4.47 11.04 6.93
CA THR A 31 4.09 11.96 5.85
C THR A 31 3.72 11.21 4.57
N GLY A 32 3.22 11.95 3.58
CA GLY A 32 2.95 11.42 2.24
C GLY A 32 1.70 10.57 2.13
N ASP A 33 0.74 10.73 3.03
CA ASP A 33 -0.54 10.02 3.01
C ASP A 33 -1.52 10.64 2.00
N ILE A 34 -2.07 9.79 1.14
CA ILE A 34 -3.14 10.11 0.19
C ILE A 34 -4.50 9.88 0.85
N ALA A 35 -4.63 8.77 1.57
CA ALA A 35 -5.88 8.31 2.17
C ALA A 35 -5.64 7.36 3.36
N GLU A 36 -6.63 7.30 4.24
CA GLU A 36 -6.73 6.37 5.36
C GLU A 36 -8.00 5.51 5.16
N LEU A 37 -7.85 4.18 5.18
CA LEU A 37 -8.90 3.21 4.89
C LEU A 37 -8.96 2.12 5.97
N ASP A 38 -9.80 2.33 6.97
CA ASP A 38 -9.83 1.42 8.12
C ASP A 38 -10.56 0.10 7.86
N GLY A 39 -10.18 -0.91 8.63
CA GLY A 39 -10.82 -2.23 8.65
C GLY A 39 -10.45 -3.13 7.48
N LEU A 40 -9.53 -2.69 6.61
CA LEU A 40 -9.06 -3.48 5.49
C LEU A 40 -8.10 -4.59 5.93
N THR A 41 -8.15 -5.73 5.24
CA THR A 41 -7.04 -6.69 5.27
C THR A 41 -5.81 -6.11 4.57
N LEU A 42 -4.63 -6.64 4.88
CA LEU A 42 -3.39 -6.25 4.20
C LEU A 42 -3.45 -6.43 2.67
N THR A 43 -4.15 -7.45 2.19
CA THR A 43 -4.30 -7.67 0.74
C THR A 43 -5.19 -6.61 0.11
N GLU A 44 -6.30 -6.25 0.75
CA GLU A 44 -7.18 -5.17 0.27
C GLU A 44 -6.44 -3.82 0.31
N CYS A 45 -5.69 -3.54 1.37
CA CYS A 45 -4.87 -2.33 1.47
C CYS A 45 -3.90 -2.17 0.29
N ARG A 46 -3.19 -3.26 -0.07
CA ARG A 46 -2.31 -3.27 -1.26
C ARG A 46 -3.07 -3.13 -2.58
N GLN A 47 -4.26 -3.70 -2.69
CA GLN A 47 -5.12 -3.54 -3.87
C GLN A 47 -5.57 -2.09 -4.04
N TRP A 48 -5.93 -1.41 -2.95
CA TRP A 48 -6.27 0.02 -2.99
C TRP A 48 -5.11 0.89 -3.46
N CYS A 49 -3.89 0.58 -3.03
CA CYS A 49 -2.70 1.25 -3.57
C CYS A 49 -2.56 1.06 -5.10
N ASN A 50 -2.74 -0.16 -5.61
CA ASN A 50 -2.70 -0.42 -7.06
C ASN A 50 -3.77 0.34 -7.87
N LEU A 51 -4.90 0.66 -7.23
CA LEU A 51 -5.99 1.42 -7.84
C LEU A 51 -5.83 2.95 -7.66
N THR A 52 -4.95 3.38 -6.77
CA THR A 52 -4.75 4.79 -6.43
C THR A 52 -3.62 5.39 -7.26
N VAL A 53 -3.94 6.43 -8.02
CA VAL A 53 -2.94 7.18 -8.80
C VAL A 53 -1.88 7.74 -7.84
N ASN A 54 -0.61 7.65 -8.25
CA ASN A 54 0.57 8.07 -7.49
C ASN A 54 0.86 7.26 -6.21
N CYS A 55 0.14 6.19 -5.92
CA CYS A 55 0.53 5.35 -4.79
C CYS A 55 1.93 4.72 -5.01
N VAL A 56 2.81 4.89 -4.03
CA VAL A 56 4.16 4.29 -3.99
C VAL A 56 4.31 3.30 -2.84
N GLY A 57 3.31 3.15 -1.98
CA GLY A 57 3.34 2.20 -0.89
C GLY A 57 2.15 2.29 0.04
N ILE A 58 2.13 1.44 1.04
CA ILE A 58 1.16 1.47 2.13
C ILE A 58 1.84 1.41 3.48
N SER A 59 1.14 1.89 4.49
CA SER A 59 1.45 1.77 5.90
C SER A 59 0.27 1.07 6.59
N TYR A 60 0.47 -0.15 7.06
CA TYR A 60 -0.56 -1.00 7.62
C TYR A 60 -0.37 -1.17 9.13
N VAL A 61 -1.32 -0.73 9.94
CA VAL A 61 -1.22 -0.71 11.40
C VAL A 61 -2.10 -1.81 11.99
N PHE A 62 -1.49 -2.91 12.42
CA PHE A 62 -2.20 -4.12 12.84
C PHE A 62 -2.49 -4.19 14.35
N GLY A 63 -1.91 -3.29 15.14
CA GLY A 63 -2.15 -3.19 16.59
C GLY A 63 -3.44 -2.47 16.98
N TYR A 64 -4.15 -1.86 16.02
CA TYR A 64 -5.40 -1.14 16.23
C TYR A 64 -6.65 -1.94 15.81
N SER A 65 -7.80 -1.52 16.34
CA SER A 65 -9.11 -2.05 15.98
C SER A 65 -10.09 -0.88 15.77
N PRO A 66 -10.52 -0.60 14.53
CA PRO A 66 -10.15 -1.30 13.31
C PRO A 66 -8.66 -1.14 12.96
N VAL A 67 -8.13 -2.07 12.17
CA VAL A 67 -6.81 -1.94 11.56
C VAL A 67 -6.80 -0.73 10.65
N GLU A 68 -5.73 0.04 10.64
CA GLU A 68 -5.60 1.21 9.75
C GLU A 68 -4.78 0.86 8.50
N CYS A 69 -5.22 1.35 7.35
CA CYS A 69 -4.48 1.28 6.08
C CYS A 69 -4.23 2.68 5.53
N TRP A 70 -2.98 3.09 5.53
CA TRP A 70 -2.55 4.38 5.03
C TRP A 70 -1.97 4.21 3.62
N ILE A 71 -2.59 4.83 2.62
CA ILE A 71 -2.14 4.82 1.22
C ILE A 71 -1.15 5.96 1.04
N LYS A 72 0.06 5.68 0.53
CA LYS A 72 1.15 6.65 0.47
C LYS A 72 1.55 7.05 -0.94
N GLU A 73 1.69 8.36 -1.21
CA GLU A 73 2.30 8.91 -2.44
C GLU A 73 3.80 9.15 -2.30
N THR A 74 4.30 9.25 -1.07
CA THR A 74 5.73 9.32 -0.79
C THR A 74 6.08 8.49 0.44
N ILE A 75 7.31 7.96 0.46
CA ILE A 75 7.95 7.38 1.64
C ILE A 75 9.12 8.30 1.98
N ASP A 76 8.89 9.26 2.88
CA ASP A 76 9.88 10.27 3.25
C ASP A 76 10.59 9.88 4.55
N LEU A 77 11.89 10.11 4.61
CA LEU A 77 12.71 9.85 5.79
C LEU A 77 12.57 10.96 6.86
N ALA A 78 11.84 12.04 6.57
CA ALA A 78 11.49 13.05 7.55
C ALA A 78 10.65 12.46 8.69
N ASP A 79 11.08 12.71 9.93
CA ASP A 79 10.37 12.33 11.15
C ASP A 79 10.05 10.84 11.28
N VAL A 80 10.89 9.98 10.68
CA VAL A 80 10.74 8.53 10.81
C VAL A 80 11.03 8.06 12.23
N TYR A 81 10.14 7.22 12.73
CA TYR A 81 10.28 6.62 14.06
C TYR A 81 9.82 5.17 14.08
N ASN A 82 10.26 4.45 15.11
CA ASN A 82 9.87 3.06 15.31
C ASN A 82 8.43 2.97 15.82
N ASP A 83 7.62 2.19 15.14
CA ASP A 83 6.23 1.93 15.50
C ASP A 83 6.00 0.42 15.45
N PRO A 84 5.99 -0.29 16.60
CA PRO A 84 5.99 -1.75 16.65
C PRO A 84 4.72 -2.40 16.06
N ASP A 85 3.67 -1.62 15.84
CA ASP A 85 2.40 -2.11 15.31
C ASP A 85 2.24 -1.80 13.81
N LYS A 86 3.28 -1.26 13.17
CA LYS A 86 3.24 -0.76 11.79
C LYS A 86 4.11 -1.56 10.83
N LEU A 87 3.53 -1.88 9.68
CA LEU A 87 4.18 -2.52 8.54
C LEU A 87 4.16 -1.59 7.34
N VAL A 88 5.30 -1.39 6.69
CA VAL A 88 5.39 -0.58 5.47
C VAL A 88 5.67 -1.50 4.29
N TYR A 89 4.87 -1.35 3.24
CA TYR A 89 5.08 -2.04 1.97
C TYR A 89 5.29 -1.00 0.87
N ARG A 90 6.51 -0.92 0.32
CA ARG A 90 6.83 -0.04 -0.79
C ARG A 90 6.66 -0.75 -2.13
N CYS A 91 6.06 -0.04 -3.08
CA CYS A 91 5.87 -0.45 -4.45
C CYS A 91 7.17 -0.33 -5.25
N TYR A 92 7.61 -1.40 -5.94
CA TYR A 92 8.77 -1.40 -6.84
C TYR A 92 8.47 -2.08 -8.18
#